data_AF-A0A0A0REB6-F1
#
_entry.id   AF-A0A0A0REB6-F1
#
_cell.length_a   1.000
_cell.length_b   1.000
_cell.length_c   1.000
_cell.angle_alpha   90.00
_cell.angle_beta   90.00
_cell.angle_gamma   90.00
#
_symmetry.space_group_name_H-M   'P 1'
#
loop_
_entity.id
_entity.type
_entity.pdbx_description
1 polymer ?
#
loop_
_entity_poly.entity_id
_entity_poly.type
_entity_poly.pdbx_seq_one_letter_code
_entity_poly.pdbx_strand_id
1 'polypeptide(L)'
;MIATVSPSALNYEETLSTLRYASRARDIVNVAQVNEDPRARRIRELEEQMEDMRQAMAGGDPAYVSELKKKLALLESEAQKRAADLQALEREREHNQVQERLLRATEAEKSELESRAAALQEEMTATRRQADKMQALNLRLKEEQARKERELLKEMAKKDAALSKVRRRKDAEIASEREKLESTVAQLEREQREREVALDALQTHQRKLQEALESSERTAAERDQLLQQLTELQSERTQLSQVVTDRERLTRDLQRIQYEYGETELARDVALCAAQEMEARYHAAVFHLQTLLELATEWEDALRERALAERDEAAAAELDAAASTSQNARESACERLTSLEQQLRESEERAAELASQLEATAAAKSSAEQDRENTRA
;
A
#
# COMPACT_ATOMS: atom_id res chain seq x y z
N MET A 1 -12.15 -36.54 51.85
CA MET A 1 -11.22 -35.39 51.91
C MET A 1 -9.82 -35.90 51.58
N ILE A 2 -9.10 -35.23 50.68
CA ILE A 2 -7.70 -35.53 50.38
C ILE A 2 -6.88 -34.31 50.79
N ALA A 3 -5.94 -34.49 51.71
CA ALA A 3 -5.07 -33.43 52.17
C ALA A 3 -3.73 -33.51 51.42
N THR A 4 -3.49 -32.57 50.51
CA THR A 4 -2.21 -32.46 49.78
C THR A 4 -1.22 -31.65 50.59
N VAL A 5 -0.06 -32.23 50.92
CA VAL A 5 0.97 -31.58 51.72
C VAL A 5 2.31 -31.61 50.99
N SER A 6 3.13 -30.58 51.23
CA SER A 6 4.48 -30.51 50.68
C SER A 6 5.48 -31.15 51.65
N PRO A 7 6.41 -32.00 51.18
CA PRO A 7 7.43 -32.60 52.05
C PRO A 7 8.59 -31.66 52.39
N SER A 8 8.60 -30.43 51.86
CA SER A 8 9.66 -29.45 52.12
C SER A 8 9.60 -28.92 53.56
N ALA A 9 10.76 -28.82 54.22
CA ALA A 9 10.87 -28.28 55.56
C ALA A 9 10.47 -26.80 55.66
N LEU A 10 10.53 -26.05 54.55
CA LEU A 10 10.11 -24.64 54.50
C LEU A 10 8.60 -24.47 54.70
N ASN A 11 7.80 -25.47 54.34
CA ASN A 11 6.33 -25.43 54.43
C ASN A 11 5.80 -26.18 55.65
N TYR A 12 6.63 -26.38 56.67
CA TYR A 12 6.31 -27.22 57.83
C TYR A 12 5.05 -26.74 58.57
N GLU A 13 4.93 -25.44 58.83
CA GLU A 13 3.79 -24.88 59.58
C GLU A 13 2.44 -25.06 58.84
N GLU A 14 2.45 -24.85 57.52
CA GLU A 14 1.27 -25.03 56.65
C GLU A 14 0.90 -26.51 56.50
N THR A 15 1.90 -27.37 56.31
CA THR A 15 1.71 -28.83 56.29
C THR A 15 1.13 -29.32 57.61
N LEU A 16 1.64 -28.86 58.76
CA LEU A 16 1.12 -29.22 60.07
C LEU A 16 -0.33 -28.76 60.27
N SER A 17 -0.65 -27.54 59.85
CA SER A 17 -2.01 -26.99 59.95
C SER A 17 -2.99 -27.78 59.08
N THR A 18 -2.58 -28.15 57.86
CA THR A 18 -3.36 -28.99 56.94
C THR A 18 -3.60 -30.39 57.51
N LEU A 19 -2.58 -31.02 58.09
CA LEU A 19 -2.72 -32.33 58.74
C LEU A 19 -3.61 -32.27 59.98
N ARG A 20 -3.50 -31.22 60.81
CA ARG A 20 -4.39 -31.01 61.97
C ARG A 20 -5.84 -30.83 61.55
N TYR A 21 -6.09 -30.14 60.44
CA TYR A 21 -7.44 -30.02 59.88
C TYR A 21 -7.95 -31.36 59.36
N ALA A 22 -7.12 -32.11 58.61
CA ALA A 22 -7.47 -33.45 58.14
C ALA A 22 -7.78 -34.43 59.28
N SER A 23 -7.01 -34.37 60.37
CA SER A 23 -7.26 -35.15 61.58
C SER A 23 -8.64 -34.85 62.17
N ARG A 24 -9.01 -33.56 62.29
CA ARG A 24 -10.34 -33.16 62.78
C ARG A 24 -11.46 -33.56 61.82
N ALA A 25 -11.24 -33.44 60.51
CA ALA A 25 -12.22 -33.81 59.50
C ALA A 25 -12.48 -35.32 59.45
N ARG A 26 -11.50 -36.16 59.79
CA ARG A 26 -11.67 -37.62 59.92
C ARG A 26 -12.70 -37.98 60.99
N ASP A 27 -12.78 -37.19 62.06
CA ASP A 27 -13.65 -37.48 63.20
C ASP A 27 -15.13 -37.06 62.94
N ILE A 28 -15.43 -36.49 61.77
CA ILE A 28 -16.79 -36.16 61.35
C ILE A 28 -17.49 -37.42 60.82
N VAL A 29 -18.51 -37.89 61.54
CA VAL A 29 -19.34 -39.03 61.13
C VAL A 29 -20.53 -38.55 60.32
N ASN A 30 -20.52 -38.81 59.02
CA ASN A 30 -21.67 -38.56 58.16
C ASN A 30 -22.59 -39.80 58.13
N VAL A 31 -23.87 -39.59 58.42
CA VAL A 31 -24.90 -40.60 58.15
C VAL A 31 -25.32 -40.45 56.69
N ALA A 32 -24.79 -41.31 55.82
CA ALA A 32 -25.13 -41.30 54.41
C ALA A 32 -26.52 -41.93 54.21
N GLN A 33 -27.50 -41.10 53.85
CA GLN A 33 -28.81 -41.56 53.38
C GLN A 33 -28.81 -41.52 51.86
N VAL A 34 -29.32 -42.58 51.21
CA VAL A 34 -29.60 -42.53 49.78
C VAL A 34 -30.71 -41.50 49.58
N ASN A 35 -30.38 -40.39 48.93
CA ASN A 35 -31.35 -39.36 48.59
C ASN A 35 -32.25 -39.90 47.47
N GLU A 36 -33.30 -40.60 47.87
CA GLU A 36 -34.37 -41.01 46.98
C GLU A 36 -35.36 -39.85 46.80
N ASP A 37 -35.83 -39.64 45.57
CA ASP A 37 -36.84 -38.62 45.32
C ASP A 37 -38.13 -38.97 46.10
N PRO A 38 -38.74 -38.00 46.81
CA PRO A 38 -39.94 -38.26 47.62
C PRO A 38 -41.10 -38.79 46.78
N ARG A 39 -41.13 -38.49 45.47
CA ARG A 39 -42.10 -39.02 44.51
C ARG A 39 -41.80 -40.48 44.14
N ALA A 40 -40.54 -40.81 43.87
CA ALA A 40 -40.09 -42.18 43.57
C ALA A 40 -40.24 -43.10 44.79
N ARG A 41 -39.87 -42.62 45.97
CA ARG A 41 -40.08 -43.29 47.25
C ARG A 41 -41.56 -43.61 47.47
N ARG A 42 -42.45 -42.67 47.18
CA ARG A 42 -43.90 -42.86 47.35
C ARG A 42 -44.47 -43.89 46.37
N ILE A 43 -43.95 -43.96 45.15
CA ILE A 43 -44.34 -45.00 44.17
C ILE A 43 -43.89 -46.38 44.69
N ARG A 44 -42.66 -46.48 45.19
CA ARG A 44 -42.12 -47.71 45.79
C ARG A 44 -42.92 -48.16 47.02
N GLU A 45 -43.27 -47.25 47.93
CA GLU A 45 -44.12 -47.56 49.09
C GLU A 45 -45.52 -48.05 48.67
N LEU A 46 -46.09 -47.50 47.59
CA LEU A 46 -47.36 -47.97 47.04
C LEU A 46 -47.21 -49.36 46.40
N GLU A 47 -46.12 -49.62 45.68
CA GLU A 47 -45.81 -50.94 45.09
C GLU A 47 -45.59 -52.02 46.16
N GLU A 48 -44.88 -51.69 47.24
CA GLU A 48 -44.66 -52.58 48.38
C GLU A 48 -45.98 -52.88 49.12
N GLN A 49 -46.82 -51.86 49.34
CA GLN A 49 -48.16 -52.05 49.92
C GLN A 49 -49.07 -52.92 49.04
N MET A 50 -48.96 -52.80 47.71
CA MET A 50 -49.69 -53.67 46.78
C MET A 50 -49.19 -55.11 46.86
N GLU A 51 -47.88 -55.32 46.99
CA GLU A 51 -47.29 -56.67 47.10
C GLU A 51 -47.69 -57.36 48.41
N ASP A 52 -47.66 -56.64 49.53
CA ASP A 52 -48.15 -57.14 50.83
C ASP A 52 -49.65 -57.47 50.78
N MET A 53 -50.46 -56.65 50.11
CA MET A 53 -51.89 -56.92 49.91
C MET A 53 -52.14 -58.12 48.99
N ARG A 54 -51.31 -58.33 47.95
CA ARG A 54 -51.38 -59.53 47.09
C ARG A 54 -51.05 -60.80 47.87
N GLN A 55 -50.06 -60.75 48.76
CA GLN A 55 -49.71 -61.88 49.63
C GLN A 55 -50.82 -62.19 50.64
N ALA A 56 -51.45 -61.16 51.24
CA ALA A 56 -52.57 -61.34 52.17
C ALA A 56 -53.84 -61.94 51.53
N MET A 57 -54.00 -61.80 50.21
CA MET A 57 -55.12 -62.41 49.46
C MET A 57 -54.93 -63.91 49.17
N ALA A 58 -53.72 -64.46 49.35
CA ALA A 58 -53.42 -65.87 49.02
C ALA A 58 -53.96 -66.89 50.05
N GLY A 59 -54.55 -66.45 51.17
CA GLY A 59 -55.02 -67.35 52.23
C GLY A 59 -56.24 -66.90 53.05
N GLY A 60 -57.04 -65.94 52.58
CA GLY A 60 -58.16 -65.34 53.33
C GLY A 60 -59.58 -65.67 52.81
N ASP A 61 -60.60 -65.44 53.65
CA ASP A 61 -62.02 -65.67 53.32
C ASP A 61 -62.50 -64.95 52.05
N PRO A 62 -63.40 -65.54 51.23
CA PRO A 62 -63.79 -65.03 49.90
C PRO A 62 -64.35 -63.59 49.89
N ALA A 63 -65.06 -63.20 50.96
CA ALA A 63 -65.64 -61.87 51.10
C ALA A 63 -64.57 -60.79 51.36
N TYR A 64 -63.56 -61.11 52.17
CA TYR A 64 -62.45 -60.21 52.49
C TYR A 64 -61.51 -60.01 51.29
N VAL A 65 -61.29 -61.07 50.51
CA VAL A 65 -60.48 -61.02 49.27
C VAL A 65 -61.14 -60.12 48.21
N SER A 66 -62.47 -60.09 48.10
CA SER A 66 -63.17 -59.21 47.15
C SER A 66 -62.99 -57.71 47.46
N GLU A 67 -63.00 -57.34 48.75
CA GLU A 67 -62.74 -55.96 49.18
C GLU A 67 -61.28 -55.56 49.00
N LEU A 68 -60.32 -56.47 49.26
CA LEU A 68 -58.90 -56.20 49.00
C LEU A 68 -58.60 -56.01 47.52
N LYS A 69 -59.21 -56.81 46.62
CA LYS A 69 -59.04 -56.64 45.16
C LYS A 69 -59.47 -55.26 44.67
N LYS A 70 -60.58 -54.71 45.20
CA LYS A 70 -61.04 -53.36 44.86
C LYS A 70 -60.07 -52.27 45.33
N LYS A 71 -59.50 -52.43 46.53
CA LYS A 71 -58.49 -51.50 47.07
C LYS A 71 -57.18 -51.59 46.30
N LEU A 72 -56.76 -52.80 45.91
CA LEU A 72 -55.56 -53.03 45.09
C LEU A 72 -55.67 -52.33 43.74
N ALA A 73 -56.78 -52.52 43.01
CA ALA A 73 -56.99 -51.87 41.71
C ALA A 73 -56.97 -50.33 41.79
N LEU A 74 -57.43 -49.77 42.91
CA LEU A 74 -57.42 -48.33 43.15
C LEU A 74 -56.01 -47.81 43.42
N LEU A 75 -55.21 -48.55 44.19
CA LEU A 75 -53.79 -48.26 44.46
C LEU A 75 -52.92 -48.43 43.21
N GLU A 76 -53.18 -49.45 42.38
CA GLU A 76 -52.50 -49.67 41.10
C GLU A 76 -52.74 -48.51 40.14
N SER A 77 -53.98 -48.04 40.02
CA SER A 77 -54.31 -46.87 39.21
C SER A 77 -53.65 -45.60 39.72
N GLU A 78 -53.54 -45.44 41.05
CA GLU A 78 -52.89 -44.28 41.67
C GLU A 78 -51.36 -44.29 41.46
N ALA A 79 -50.71 -45.46 41.61
CA ALA A 79 -49.29 -45.62 41.34
C ALA A 79 -48.94 -45.37 39.86
N GLN A 80 -49.75 -45.90 38.93
CA GLN A 80 -49.56 -45.69 37.49
C GLN A 80 -49.69 -44.22 37.08
N LYS A 81 -50.68 -43.50 37.61
CA LYS A 81 -50.84 -42.06 37.35
C LYS A 81 -49.63 -41.27 37.84
N ARG A 82 -49.17 -41.55 39.07
CA ARG A 82 -48.01 -40.89 39.66
C ARG A 82 -46.69 -41.19 38.91
N ALA A 83 -46.54 -42.40 38.39
CA ALA A 83 -45.39 -42.77 37.55
C ALA A 83 -45.43 -42.05 36.19
N ALA A 84 -46.59 -41.95 35.55
CA ALA A 84 -46.77 -41.21 34.31
C ALA A 84 -46.51 -39.70 34.49
N ASP A 85 -46.99 -39.11 35.59
CA ASP A 85 -46.74 -37.71 35.93
C ASP A 85 -45.25 -37.43 36.16
N LEU A 86 -44.52 -38.36 36.78
CA LEU A 86 -43.08 -38.25 36.98
C LEU A 86 -42.32 -38.26 35.64
N GLN A 87 -42.66 -39.21 34.76
CA GLN A 87 -42.04 -39.32 33.42
C GLN A 87 -42.34 -38.12 32.53
N ALA A 88 -43.55 -37.56 32.59
CA ALA A 88 -43.90 -36.35 31.85
C ALA A 88 -43.04 -35.15 32.29
N LEU A 89 -42.84 -35.01 33.60
CA LEU A 89 -42.04 -33.93 34.18
C LEU A 89 -40.53 -34.07 33.85
N GLU A 90 -40.03 -35.31 33.77
CA GLU A 90 -38.65 -35.60 33.35
C GLU A 90 -38.42 -35.23 31.87
N ARG A 91 -39.33 -35.64 30.99
CA ARG A 91 -39.27 -35.27 29.55
C ARG A 91 -39.34 -33.76 29.34
N GLU A 92 -40.18 -33.05 30.09
CA GLU A 92 -40.27 -31.60 30.03
C GLU A 92 -38.96 -30.93 30.51
N ARG A 93 -38.33 -31.48 31.57
CA ARG A 93 -37.02 -31.01 32.04
C ARG A 93 -35.91 -31.24 31.01
N GLU A 94 -35.87 -32.41 30.39
CA GLU A 94 -34.89 -32.72 29.35
C GLU A 94 -35.07 -31.80 28.14
N HIS A 95 -36.31 -31.58 27.70
CA HIS A 95 -36.61 -30.64 26.62
C HIS A 95 -36.14 -29.22 26.95
N ASN A 96 -36.48 -28.72 28.13
CA ASN A 96 -36.06 -27.39 28.59
C ASN A 96 -34.53 -27.27 28.69
N GLN A 97 -33.84 -28.32 29.16
CA GLN A 97 -32.37 -28.33 29.23
C GLN A 97 -31.72 -28.30 27.84
N VAL A 98 -32.27 -29.04 26.88
CA VAL A 98 -31.77 -29.05 25.50
C VAL A 98 -31.98 -27.67 24.86
N GLN A 99 -33.16 -27.07 25.04
CA GLN A 99 -33.46 -25.74 24.53
C GLN A 99 -32.56 -24.67 25.14
N GLU A 100 -32.31 -24.71 26.44
CA GLU A 100 -31.42 -23.76 27.13
C GLU A 100 -29.96 -23.92 26.66
N ARG A 101 -29.49 -25.15 26.44
CA ARG A 101 -28.16 -25.41 25.87
C ARG A 101 -28.04 -24.87 24.45
N LEU A 102 -29.07 -25.05 23.62
CA LEU A 102 -29.09 -24.54 22.25
C LEU A 102 -29.03 -23.01 22.24
N LEU A 103 -29.85 -22.35 23.07
CA LEU A 103 -29.85 -20.89 23.21
C LEU A 103 -28.47 -20.38 23.64
N ARG A 104 -27.88 -20.97 24.69
CA ARG A 104 -26.53 -20.60 25.13
C ARG A 104 -25.46 -20.79 24.06
N ALA A 105 -25.54 -21.87 23.28
CA ALA A 105 -24.63 -22.08 22.16
C ALA A 105 -24.78 -20.99 21.09
N THR A 106 -26.01 -20.64 20.72
CA THR A 106 -26.27 -19.57 19.73
C THR A 106 -25.86 -18.19 20.21
N GLU A 107 -26.03 -17.89 21.51
CA GLU A 107 -25.59 -16.63 22.11
C GLU A 107 -24.07 -16.54 22.17
N ALA A 108 -23.39 -17.64 22.51
CA ALA A 108 -21.93 -17.71 22.50
C ALA A 108 -21.38 -17.47 21.08
N GLU A 109 -21.92 -18.16 20.07
CA GLU A 109 -21.52 -17.98 18.67
C GLU A 109 -21.73 -16.54 18.19
N LYS A 110 -22.87 -15.92 18.52
CA LYS A 110 -23.13 -14.51 18.22
C LYS A 110 -22.10 -13.59 18.86
N SER A 111 -21.79 -13.79 20.14
CA SER A 111 -20.80 -12.97 20.85
C SER A 111 -19.40 -13.12 20.26
N GLU A 112 -19.01 -14.33 19.83
CA GLU A 112 -17.75 -14.57 19.14
C GLU A 112 -17.70 -13.86 17.80
N LEU A 113 -18.78 -13.94 17.00
CA LEU A 113 -18.87 -13.26 15.72
C LEU A 113 -18.82 -11.73 15.87
N GLU A 114 -19.49 -11.18 16.88
CA GLU A 114 -19.43 -9.75 17.20
C GLU A 114 -18.01 -9.32 17.60
N SER A 115 -17.31 -10.11 18.42
CA SER A 115 -15.92 -9.83 18.79
C SER A 115 -14.97 -9.86 17.59
N ARG A 116 -15.16 -10.82 16.68
CA ARG A 116 -14.36 -10.93 15.44
C ARG A 116 -14.66 -9.79 14.48
N ALA A 117 -15.93 -9.40 14.35
CA ALA A 117 -16.34 -8.26 13.54
C ALA A 117 -15.75 -6.95 14.09
N ALA A 118 -15.74 -6.76 15.41
CA ALA A 118 -15.12 -5.60 16.06
C ALA A 118 -13.61 -5.56 15.82
N ALA A 119 -12.91 -6.69 15.97
CA ALA A 119 -11.47 -6.79 15.71
C ALA A 119 -11.13 -6.46 14.24
N LEU A 120 -11.90 -6.99 13.29
CA LEU A 120 -11.73 -6.67 11.86
C LEU A 120 -11.98 -5.19 11.56
N GLN A 121 -12.99 -4.57 12.18
CA GLN A 121 -13.24 -3.14 12.04
C GLN A 121 -12.05 -2.31 12.57
N GLU A 122 -11.47 -2.68 13.71
CA GLU A 122 -10.29 -2.00 14.24
C GLU A 122 -9.10 -2.10 13.29
N GLU A 123 -8.78 -3.28 12.76
CA GLU A 123 -7.72 -3.47 11.78
C GLU A 123 -7.94 -2.64 10.51
N MET A 124 -9.17 -2.62 9.97
CA MET A 124 -9.52 -1.80 8.81
C MET A 124 -9.37 -0.30 9.07
N THR A 125 -9.69 0.17 10.29
CA THR A 125 -9.46 1.58 10.64
C THR A 125 -7.96 1.90 10.81
N ALA A 126 -7.18 0.95 11.32
CA ALA A 126 -5.73 1.10 11.48
C ALA A 126 -5.03 1.17 10.13
N THR A 127 -5.37 0.28 9.19
CA THR A 127 -4.83 0.29 7.82
C THR A 127 -5.23 1.55 7.07
N ARG A 128 -6.49 2.00 7.20
CA ARG A 128 -6.94 3.27 6.63
C ARG A 128 -6.16 4.46 7.17
N ARG A 129 -5.95 4.53 8.49
CA ARG A 129 -5.11 5.60 9.12
C ARG A 129 -3.66 5.57 8.62
N GLN A 130 -3.10 4.39 8.38
CA GLN A 130 -1.75 4.27 7.80
C GLN A 130 -1.72 4.76 6.35
N ALA A 131 -2.72 4.40 5.54
CA ALA A 131 -2.86 4.89 4.17
C ALA A 131 -2.99 6.41 4.12
N ASP A 132 -3.83 7.01 4.98
CA ASP A 132 -4.00 8.46 5.06
C ASP A 132 -2.69 9.17 5.44
N LYS A 133 -1.93 8.62 6.39
CA LYS A 133 -0.59 9.13 6.76
C LYS A 133 0.39 9.07 5.58
N MET A 134 0.41 7.95 4.86
CA MET A 134 1.27 7.77 3.70
C MET A 134 0.92 8.77 2.58
N GLN A 135 -0.38 8.94 2.30
CA GLN A 135 -0.86 9.93 1.33
C GLN A 135 -0.48 11.36 1.72
N ALA A 136 -0.65 11.73 2.99
CA ALA A 136 -0.27 13.05 3.50
C ALA A 136 1.25 13.30 3.38
N LEU A 137 2.07 12.28 3.65
CA LEU A 137 3.53 12.38 3.54
C LEU A 137 3.96 12.52 2.06
N ASN A 138 3.37 11.73 1.16
CA ASN A 138 3.60 11.85 -0.28
C ASN A 138 3.21 13.22 -0.83
N LEU A 139 2.08 13.78 -0.38
CA LEU A 139 1.65 15.13 -0.76
C LEU A 139 2.67 16.18 -0.32
N ARG A 140 3.13 16.13 0.94
CA ARG A 140 4.17 17.03 1.46
C ARG A 140 5.47 16.94 0.67
N LEU A 141 5.89 15.72 0.33
CA LEU A 141 7.12 15.51 -0.43
C LEU A 141 7.01 16.11 -1.84
N LYS A 142 5.87 15.94 -2.51
CA LYS A 142 5.57 16.58 -3.81
C LYS A 142 5.56 18.11 -3.72
N GLU A 143 4.95 18.66 -2.67
CA GLU A 143 4.95 20.12 -2.44
C GLU A 143 6.36 20.67 -2.20
N GLU A 144 7.21 19.97 -1.45
CA GLU A 144 8.61 20.35 -1.24
C GLU A 144 9.42 20.28 -2.53
N GLN A 145 9.24 19.22 -3.34
CA GLN A 145 9.87 19.11 -4.66
C GLN A 145 9.47 20.28 -5.55
N ALA A 146 8.17 20.58 -5.67
CA ALA A 146 7.66 21.69 -6.46
C ALA A 146 8.18 23.06 -5.95
N ARG A 147 8.38 23.23 -4.64
CA ARG A 147 9.00 24.46 -4.09
C ARG A 147 10.46 24.59 -4.53
N LYS A 148 11.25 23.53 -4.41
CA LYS A 148 12.66 23.51 -4.83
C LYS A 148 12.81 23.78 -6.33
N GLU A 149 11.98 23.17 -7.17
CA GLU A 149 11.95 23.42 -8.61
C GLU A 149 11.66 24.89 -8.93
N ARG A 150 10.65 25.48 -8.28
CA ARG A 150 10.32 26.91 -8.45
C ARG A 150 11.45 27.83 -8.01
N GLU A 151 12.15 27.50 -6.93
CA GLU A 151 13.32 28.27 -6.48
C GLU A 151 14.47 28.18 -7.48
N LEU A 152 14.78 26.99 -7.98
CA LEU A 152 15.80 26.78 -9.02
C LEU A 152 15.48 27.56 -10.29
N LEU A 153 14.23 27.51 -10.77
CA LEU A 153 13.80 28.28 -11.95
C LEU A 153 13.93 29.79 -11.75
N LYS A 154 13.59 30.30 -10.55
CA LYS A 154 13.78 31.72 -10.22
C LYS A 154 15.26 32.10 -10.21
N GLU A 155 16.12 31.27 -9.65
CA GLU A 155 17.57 31.51 -9.64
C GLU A 155 18.17 31.48 -11.05
N MET A 156 17.75 30.54 -11.91
CA MET A 156 18.17 30.51 -13.31
C MET A 156 17.71 31.76 -14.07
N ALA A 157 16.43 32.15 -13.94
CA ALA A 157 15.91 33.36 -14.57
C ALA A 157 16.64 34.64 -14.11
N LYS A 158 17.04 34.72 -12.83
CA LYS A 158 17.87 35.84 -12.32
C LYS A 158 19.25 35.85 -12.97
N LYS A 159 19.90 34.68 -13.10
CA LYS A 159 21.22 34.55 -13.74
C LYS A 159 21.16 34.95 -15.21
N ASP A 160 20.15 34.48 -15.95
CA ASP A 160 19.95 34.82 -17.35
C ASP A 160 19.66 36.31 -17.56
N ALA A 161 18.84 36.90 -16.68
CA ALA A 161 18.60 38.34 -16.67
C ALA A 161 19.88 39.16 -16.36
N ALA A 162 20.74 38.67 -15.46
CA ALA A 162 22.02 39.32 -15.17
C ALA A 162 22.99 39.21 -16.37
N LEU A 163 23.11 38.03 -16.98
CA LEU A 163 23.95 37.80 -18.15
C LEU A 163 23.50 38.64 -19.35
N SER A 164 22.20 38.72 -19.62
CA SER A 164 21.66 39.55 -20.70
C SER A 164 21.92 41.05 -20.49
N LYS A 165 21.85 41.54 -19.24
CA LYS A 165 22.25 42.92 -18.90
C LYS A 165 23.74 43.17 -19.16
N VAL A 166 24.61 42.22 -18.79
CA VAL A 166 26.05 42.32 -19.05
C VAL A 166 26.34 42.33 -20.55
N ARG A 167 25.71 41.43 -21.32
CA ARG A 167 25.83 41.39 -22.79
C ARG A 167 25.45 42.72 -23.42
N ARG A 168 24.25 43.26 -23.10
CA ARG A 168 23.80 44.55 -23.63
C ARG A 168 24.75 45.71 -23.32
N ARG A 169 25.33 45.74 -22.11
CA ARG A 169 26.33 46.76 -21.74
C ARG A 169 27.59 46.62 -22.60
N LYS A 170 28.09 45.39 -22.77
CA LYS A 170 29.27 45.11 -23.59
C LYS A 170 29.03 45.45 -25.06
N ASP A 171 27.88 45.09 -25.61
CA ASP A 171 27.52 45.42 -27.00
C ASP A 171 27.43 46.93 -27.21
N ALA A 172 26.86 47.67 -26.25
CA ALA A 172 26.79 49.14 -26.29
C ALA A 172 28.17 49.81 -26.14
N GLU A 173 29.04 49.28 -25.25
CA GLU A 173 30.44 49.71 -25.13
C GLU A 173 31.17 49.53 -26.47
N ILE A 174 31.11 48.33 -27.06
CA ILE A 174 31.72 48.01 -28.36
C ILE A 174 31.19 48.93 -29.46
N ALA A 175 29.88 49.16 -29.53
CA ALA A 175 29.30 50.07 -30.51
C ALA A 175 29.81 51.51 -30.37
N SER A 176 29.90 52.02 -29.13
CA SER A 176 30.41 53.37 -28.86
C SER A 176 31.90 53.52 -29.17
N GLU A 177 32.69 52.45 -28.97
CA GLU A 177 34.10 52.41 -29.30
C GLU A 177 34.32 52.33 -30.81
N ARG A 178 33.50 51.55 -31.53
CA ARG A 178 33.50 51.49 -33.00
C ARG A 178 33.19 52.86 -33.62
N GLU A 179 32.16 53.55 -33.13
CA GLU A 179 31.82 54.89 -33.62
C GLU A 179 32.94 55.92 -33.40
N LYS A 180 33.58 55.88 -32.22
CA LYS A 180 34.76 56.72 -31.93
C LYS A 180 35.91 56.39 -32.88
N LEU A 181 36.19 55.11 -33.10
CA LEU A 181 37.23 54.66 -34.02
C LEU A 181 36.95 55.13 -35.46
N GLU A 182 35.71 55.00 -35.93
CA GLU A 182 35.31 55.48 -37.26
C GLU A 182 35.49 57.00 -37.40
N SER A 183 35.12 57.77 -36.37
CA SER A 183 35.30 59.22 -36.38
C SER A 183 36.77 59.65 -36.38
N THR A 184 37.64 58.95 -35.64
CA THR A 184 39.09 59.24 -35.62
C THR A 184 39.75 58.82 -36.93
N VAL A 185 39.37 57.68 -37.50
CA VAL A 185 39.83 57.26 -38.83
C VAL A 185 39.44 58.29 -39.90
N ALA A 186 38.19 58.78 -39.89
CA ALA A 186 37.75 59.79 -40.84
C ALA A 186 38.50 61.13 -40.69
N GLN A 187 38.86 61.55 -39.46
CA GLN A 187 39.71 62.73 -39.24
C GLN A 187 41.12 62.51 -39.79
N LEU A 188 41.69 61.34 -39.50
CA LEU A 188 43.02 60.94 -39.96
C LEU A 188 43.12 60.86 -41.49
N GLU A 189 42.06 60.42 -42.19
CA GLU A 189 41.99 60.43 -43.65
C GLU A 189 41.92 61.85 -44.24
N ARG A 190 41.24 62.78 -43.56
CA ARG A 190 41.23 64.20 -43.97
C ARG A 190 42.60 64.83 -43.85
N GLU A 191 43.28 64.62 -42.71
CA GLU A 191 44.65 65.08 -42.51
C GLU A 191 45.62 64.51 -43.55
N GLN A 192 45.41 63.26 -44.01
CA GLN A 192 46.20 62.67 -45.08
C GLN A 192 46.03 63.44 -46.39
N ARG A 193 44.78 63.67 -46.81
CA ARG A 193 44.49 64.40 -48.05
C ARG A 193 45.07 65.82 -48.02
N GLU A 194 45.00 66.49 -46.87
CA GLU A 194 45.61 67.82 -46.69
C GLU A 194 47.13 67.79 -46.85
N ARG A 195 47.80 66.78 -46.29
CA ARG A 195 49.27 66.60 -46.42
C ARG A 195 49.71 66.25 -47.84
N GLU A 196 48.93 65.43 -48.54
CA GLU A 196 49.17 65.11 -49.97
C GLU A 196 49.06 66.36 -50.84
N VAL A 197 48.00 67.16 -50.67
CA VAL A 197 47.83 68.44 -51.36
C VAL A 197 48.96 69.41 -51.04
N ALA A 198 49.44 69.44 -49.79
CA ALA A 198 50.58 70.27 -49.40
C ALA A 198 51.89 69.82 -50.08
N LEU A 199 52.12 68.51 -50.20
CA LEU A 199 53.27 67.97 -50.95
C LEU A 199 53.21 68.37 -52.43
N ASP A 200 52.04 68.27 -53.07
CA ASP A 200 51.86 68.71 -54.45
C ASP A 200 52.10 70.21 -54.61
N ALA A 201 51.59 71.03 -53.67
CA ALA A 201 51.83 72.48 -53.66
C ALA A 201 53.33 72.80 -53.54
N LEU A 202 54.05 72.14 -52.63
CA LEU A 202 55.51 72.28 -52.47
C LEU A 202 56.26 71.86 -53.75
N GLN A 203 55.83 70.80 -54.43
CA GLN A 203 56.40 70.39 -55.71
C GLN A 203 56.21 71.47 -56.79
N THR A 204 55.01 72.07 -56.88
CA THR A 204 54.78 73.17 -57.83
C THR A 204 55.62 74.41 -57.50
N HIS A 205 55.80 74.73 -56.22
CA HIS A 205 56.63 75.84 -55.77
C HIS A 205 58.11 75.59 -56.10
N GLN A 206 58.60 74.37 -55.86
CA GLN A 206 59.94 73.95 -56.23
C GLN A 206 60.17 74.09 -57.75
N ARG A 207 59.20 73.66 -58.58
CA ARG A 207 59.29 73.79 -60.04
C ARG A 207 59.37 75.26 -60.49
N LYS A 208 58.52 76.12 -59.92
CA LYS A 208 58.54 77.56 -60.19
C LYS A 208 59.88 78.20 -59.80
N LEU A 209 60.46 77.82 -58.66
CA LEU A 209 61.78 78.30 -58.24
C LEU A 209 62.91 77.83 -59.17
N GLN A 210 62.82 76.59 -59.69
CA GLN A 210 63.78 76.07 -60.68
C GLN A 210 63.68 76.80 -62.02
N GLU A 211 62.48 76.97 -62.56
CA GLU A 211 62.21 77.76 -63.78
C GLU A 211 62.70 79.21 -63.62
N ALA A 212 62.50 79.77 -62.42
CA ALA A 212 62.97 81.08 -62.04
C ALA A 212 64.53 81.12 -62.07
N LEU A 213 65.21 80.14 -61.49
CA LEU A 213 66.68 80.06 -61.49
C LEU A 213 67.29 79.99 -62.92
N GLU A 214 66.57 79.38 -63.86
CA GLU A 214 66.96 79.21 -65.26
C GLU A 214 66.80 80.49 -66.11
N SER A 215 66.04 81.49 -65.64
CA SER A 215 65.86 82.77 -66.34
C SER A 215 67.14 83.62 -66.36
N SER A 216 67.45 84.22 -67.50
CA SER A 216 68.77 84.82 -67.81
C SER A 216 69.08 86.19 -67.17
N GLU A 217 68.18 86.78 -66.38
CA GLU A 217 68.24 88.20 -65.96
C GLU A 217 68.51 88.46 -64.45
N ARG A 218 69.19 87.55 -63.73
CA ARG A 218 69.34 87.64 -62.26
C ARG A 218 70.75 87.97 -61.78
N THR A 219 70.82 88.74 -60.70
CA THR A 219 72.07 89.04 -59.99
C THR A 219 72.56 87.83 -59.18
N ALA A 220 73.85 87.78 -58.84
CA ALA A 220 74.43 86.67 -58.07
C ALA A 220 73.78 86.51 -56.68
N ALA A 221 73.47 87.61 -56.00
CA ALA A 221 72.84 87.60 -54.68
C ALA A 221 71.41 87.03 -54.72
N GLU A 222 70.64 87.33 -55.76
CA GLU A 222 69.29 86.76 -55.95
C GLU A 222 69.35 85.26 -56.23
N ARG A 223 70.37 84.79 -56.97
CA ARG A 223 70.59 83.35 -57.18
C ARG A 223 70.94 82.62 -55.89
N ASP A 224 71.81 83.18 -55.05
CA ASP A 224 72.18 82.58 -53.77
C ASP A 224 70.98 82.51 -52.80
N GLN A 225 70.14 83.55 -52.77
CA GLN A 225 68.91 83.55 -51.97
C GLN A 225 67.91 82.48 -52.44
N LEU A 226 67.76 82.28 -53.74
CA LEU A 226 66.88 81.24 -54.30
C LEU A 226 67.42 79.83 -54.04
N LEU A 227 68.74 79.65 -54.05
CA LEU A 227 69.38 78.37 -53.71
C LEU A 227 69.14 78.01 -52.24
N GLN A 228 69.26 78.97 -51.32
CA GLN A 228 68.94 78.76 -49.90
C GLN A 228 67.48 78.33 -49.71
N GLN A 229 66.53 79.06 -50.32
CA GLN A 229 65.11 78.70 -50.28
C GLN A 229 64.84 77.31 -50.86
N LEU A 230 65.55 76.92 -51.93
CA LEU A 230 65.41 75.61 -52.54
C LEU A 230 65.94 74.49 -51.63
N THR A 231 67.05 74.71 -50.92
CA THR A 231 67.57 73.75 -49.95
C THR A 231 66.66 73.58 -48.73
N GLU A 232 66.07 74.67 -48.24
CA GLU A 232 65.09 74.64 -47.13
C GLU A 232 63.85 73.84 -47.55
N LEU A 233 63.26 74.16 -48.71
CA LEU A 233 62.10 73.44 -49.25
C LEU A 233 62.39 71.96 -49.55
N GLN A 234 63.62 71.63 -49.97
CA GLN A 234 64.02 70.22 -50.15
C GLN A 234 64.02 69.49 -48.81
N SER A 235 64.56 70.08 -47.75
CA SER A 235 64.56 69.49 -46.42
C SER A 235 63.14 69.27 -45.88
N GLU A 236 62.25 70.25 -46.02
CA GLU A 236 60.85 70.15 -45.61
C GLU A 236 60.08 69.10 -46.41
N ARG A 237 60.29 69.04 -47.73
CA ARG A 237 59.69 68.02 -48.60
C ARG A 237 60.14 66.61 -48.21
N THR A 238 61.44 66.41 -47.96
CA THR A 238 61.94 65.08 -47.56
C THR A 238 61.37 64.62 -46.22
N GLN A 239 61.23 65.53 -45.24
CA GLN A 239 60.60 65.21 -43.96
C GLN A 239 59.12 64.85 -44.13
N LEU A 240 58.37 65.64 -44.90
CA LEU A 240 56.95 65.35 -45.16
C LEU A 240 56.75 64.05 -45.95
N SER A 241 57.63 63.76 -46.92
CA SER A 241 57.61 62.50 -47.68
C SER A 241 57.85 61.29 -46.77
N GLN A 242 58.78 61.38 -45.81
CA GLN A 242 59.02 60.29 -44.86
C GLN A 242 57.79 60.01 -44.00
N VAL A 243 57.15 61.06 -43.47
CA VAL A 243 55.93 60.94 -42.66
C VAL A 243 54.78 60.30 -43.45
N VAL A 244 54.63 60.62 -44.73
CA VAL A 244 53.62 59.98 -45.60
C VAL A 244 53.95 58.50 -45.78
N THR A 245 55.20 58.14 -46.08
CA THR A 245 55.59 56.74 -46.28
C THR A 245 55.44 55.87 -45.02
N ASP A 246 55.80 56.40 -43.85
CA ASP A 246 55.62 55.69 -42.58
C ASP A 246 54.14 55.45 -42.28
N ARG A 247 53.29 56.42 -42.62
CA ARG A 247 51.85 56.31 -42.43
C ARG A 247 51.19 55.35 -43.42
N GLU A 248 51.63 55.30 -44.67
CA GLU A 248 51.20 54.28 -45.65
C GLU A 248 51.55 52.87 -45.17
N ARG A 249 52.70 52.69 -44.52
CA ARG A 249 53.09 51.41 -43.91
C ARG A 249 52.14 51.05 -42.76
N LEU A 250 51.87 51.97 -41.85
CA LEU A 250 50.91 51.76 -40.75
C LEU A 250 49.50 51.45 -41.28
N THR A 251 49.08 52.08 -42.38
CA THR A 251 47.78 51.81 -43.01
C THR A 251 47.72 50.38 -43.57
N ARG A 252 48.79 49.91 -44.21
CA ARG A 252 48.91 48.52 -44.69
C ARG A 252 48.89 47.53 -43.53
N ASP A 253 49.58 47.82 -42.42
CA ASP A 253 49.56 46.97 -41.24
C ASP A 253 48.16 46.94 -40.57
N LEU A 254 47.45 48.07 -40.51
CA LEU A 254 46.07 48.12 -40.03
C LEU A 254 45.12 47.29 -40.91
N GLN A 255 45.24 47.39 -42.23
CA GLN A 255 44.47 46.57 -43.17
C GLN A 255 44.73 45.07 -42.97
N ARG A 256 45.99 44.69 -42.72
CA ARG A 256 46.34 43.30 -42.40
C ARG A 256 45.66 42.83 -41.10
N ILE A 257 45.72 43.63 -40.04
CA ILE A 257 45.09 43.31 -38.76
C ILE A 257 43.57 43.23 -38.89
N GLN A 258 42.94 44.11 -39.67
CA GLN A 258 41.50 44.06 -39.94
C GLN A 258 41.10 42.77 -40.67
N TYR A 259 41.90 42.34 -41.64
CA TYR A 259 41.69 41.07 -42.33
C TYR A 259 41.83 39.87 -41.37
N GLU A 260 42.90 39.83 -40.58
CA GLU A 260 43.11 38.80 -39.55
C GLU A 260 41.96 38.77 -38.53
N TYR A 261 41.49 39.94 -38.08
CA TYR A 261 40.34 40.05 -37.20
C TYR A 261 39.06 39.52 -37.84
N GLY A 262 38.80 39.86 -39.11
CA GLY A 262 37.64 39.34 -39.85
C GLY A 262 37.66 37.81 -39.98
N GLU A 263 38.82 37.22 -40.23
CA GLU A 263 38.96 35.75 -40.21
C GLU A 263 38.66 35.16 -38.83
N THR A 264 39.12 35.80 -37.75
CA THR A 264 38.81 35.33 -36.38
C THR A 264 37.34 35.51 -36.01
N GLU A 265 36.67 36.58 -36.46
CA GLU A 265 35.23 36.76 -36.27
C GLU A 265 34.44 35.68 -37.03
N LEU A 266 34.82 35.38 -38.27
CA LEU A 266 34.21 34.31 -39.05
C LEU A 266 34.40 32.95 -38.36
N ALA A 267 35.61 32.66 -37.88
CA ALA A 267 35.90 31.42 -37.13
C ALA A 267 35.09 31.33 -35.83
N ARG A 268 34.93 32.44 -35.11
CA ARG A 268 34.08 32.53 -33.92
C ARG A 268 32.61 32.23 -34.26
N ASP A 269 32.09 32.82 -35.32
CA ASP A 269 30.69 32.67 -35.72
C ASP A 269 30.41 31.23 -36.18
N VAL A 270 31.34 30.60 -36.92
CA VAL A 270 31.27 29.17 -37.25
C VAL A 270 31.27 28.29 -36.00
N ALA A 271 32.15 28.58 -35.02
CA ALA A 271 32.18 27.84 -33.76
C ALA A 271 30.89 28.00 -32.95
N LEU A 272 30.30 29.20 -32.95
CA LEU A 272 29.04 29.49 -32.26
C LEU A 272 27.86 28.75 -32.91
N CYS A 273 27.79 28.71 -34.25
CA CYS A 273 26.82 27.91 -34.98
C CYS A 273 26.97 26.40 -34.68
N ALA A 274 28.20 25.88 -34.66
CA ALA A 274 28.46 24.48 -34.32
C ALA A 274 28.05 24.15 -32.87
N ALA A 275 28.27 25.08 -31.93
CA ALA A 275 27.83 24.93 -30.54
C ALA A 275 26.29 24.91 -30.43
N GLN A 276 25.59 25.80 -31.13
CA GLN A 276 24.12 25.80 -31.19
C GLN A 276 23.56 24.51 -31.78
N GLU A 277 24.19 23.97 -32.83
CA GLU A 277 23.80 22.69 -33.41
C GLU A 277 24.01 21.53 -32.42
N MET A 278 25.16 21.52 -31.72
CA MET A 278 25.43 20.52 -30.68
C MET A 278 24.40 20.60 -29.54
N GLU A 279 24.05 21.81 -29.10
CA GLU A 279 23.03 22.04 -28.08
C GLU A 279 21.65 21.53 -28.55
N ALA A 280 21.26 21.80 -29.79
CA ALA A 280 20.01 21.28 -30.36
C ALA A 280 20.00 19.75 -30.42
N ARG A 281 21.10 19.13 -30.86
CA ARG A 281 21.27 17.66 -30.87
C ARG A 281 21.18 17.06 -29.47
N TYR A 282 21.78 17.72 -28.48
CA TYR A 282 21.70 17.31 -27.07
C TYR A 282 20.26 17.32 -26.57
N HIS A 283 19.52 18.42 -26.80
CA HIS A 283 18.12 18.52 -26.40
C HIS A 283 17.25 17.45 -27.07
N ALA A 284 17.47 17.18 -28.37
CA ALA A 284 16.77 16.11 -29.08
C ALA A 284 17.07 14.72 -28.50
N ALA A 285 18.33 14.44 -28.14
CA ALA A 285 18.73 13.19 -27.52
C ALA A 285 18.12 13.02 -26.12
N VAL A 286 18.12 14.06 -25.29
CA VAL A 286 17.48 14.06 -23.97
C VAL A 286 15.98 13.80 -24.08
N PHE A 287 15.29 14.50 -25.00
CA PHE A 287 13.88 14.27 -25.25
C PHE A 287 13.58 12.83 -25.68
N HIS A 288 14.41 12.26 -26.58
CA HIS A 288 14.24 10.88 -27.01
C HIS A 288 14.45 9.88 -25.86
N LEU A 289 15.48 10.06 -25.04
CA LEU A 289 15.72 9.22 -23.86
C LEU A 289 14.58 9.31 -22.84
N GLN A 290 14.04 10.51 -22.61
CA GLN A 290 12.91 10.71 -21.71
C GLN A 290 11.65 10.01 -22.22
N THR A 291 11.39 10.08 -23.53
CA THR A 291 10.27 9.36 -24.18
C THR A 291 10.43 7.84 -24.04
N LEU A 292 11.65 7.32 -24.23
CA LEU A 292 11.93 5.89 -24.05
C LEU A 292 11.74 5.44 -22.60
N LEU A 293 12.10 6.29 -21.64
CA LEU A 293 11.88 6.01 -20.22
C LEU A 293 10.39 5.96 -19.88
N GLU A 294 9.59 6.91 -20.39
CA GLU A 294 8.14 6.92 -20.22
C GLU A 294 7.51 5.64 -20.79
N LEU A 295 7.85 5.26 -22.01
CA LEU A 295 7.40 4.00 -22.64
C LEU A 295 7.80 2.77 -21.82
N ALA A 296 9.03 2.74 -21.29
CA ALA A 296 9.48 1.63 -20.44
C ALA A 296 8.66 1.54 -19.14
N THR A 297 8.35 2.67 -18.51
CA THR A 297 7.50 2.67 -17.30
C THR A 297 6.08 2.19 -17.58
N GLU A 298 5.48 2.62 -18.69
CA GLU A 298 4.16 2.13 -19.13
C GLU A 298 4.17 0.61 -19.38
N TRP A 299 5.23 0.09 -19.98
CA TRP A 299 5.39 -1.35 -20.21
C TRP A 299 5.55 -2.13 -18.90
N GLU A 300 6.34 -1.62 -17.97
CA GLU A 300 6.50 -2.23 -16.63
C GLU A 300 5.17 -2.28 -15.88
N ASP A 301 4.40 -1.19 -15.90
CA ASP A 301 3.10 -1.12 -15.24
C ASP A 301 2.08 -2.07 -15.90
N ALA A 302 2.04 -2.14 -17.22
CA ALA A 302 1.20 -3.11 -17.94
C ALA A 302 1.57 -4.57 -17.64
N LEU A 303 2.87 -4.88 -17.50
CA LEU A 303 3.33 -6.21 -17.09
C LEU A 303 2.94 -6.53 -15.65
N ARG A 304 3.03 -5.55 -14.73
CA ARG A 304 2.58 -5.71 -13.34
C ARG A 304 1.08 -5.96 -13.27
N GLU A 305 0.27 -5.20 -14.01
CA GLU A 305 -1.18 -5.40 -14.07
C GLU A 305 -1.54 -6.79 -14.59
N ARG A 306 -0.89 -7.25 -15.67
CA ARG A 306 -1.08 -8.62 -16.18
C ARG A 306 -0.70 -9.69 -15.16
N ALA A 307 0.44 -9.54 -14.48
CA ALA A 307 0.89 -10.50 -13.48
C ALA A 307 -0.05 -10.57 -12.26
N LEU A 308 -0.66 -9.44 -11.88
CA LEU A 308 -1.70 -9.42 -10.84
C LEU A 308 -2.97 -10.12 -11.31
N ALA A 309 -3.43 -9.83 -12.54
CA ALA A 309 -4.61 -10.48 -13.11
C ALA A 309 -4.45 -12.00 -13.22
N GLU A 310 -3.29 -12.49 -13.69
CA GLU A 310 -3.00 -13.94 -13.75
C GLU A 310 -2.99 -14.59 -12.37
N ARG A 311 -2.48 -13.90 -11.34
CA ARG A 311 -2.52 -14.38 -9.95
C ARG A 311 -3.95 -14.43 -9.40
N ASP A 312 -4.76 -13.42 -9.70
CA ASP A 312 -6.16 -13.36 -9.27
C ASP A 312 -6.98 -14.47 -9.96
N GLU A 313 -6.76 -14.72 -11.25
CA GLU A 313 -7.38 -15.84 -11.99
C GLU A 313 -6.98 -17.20 -11.42
N ALA A 314 -5.69 -17.40 -11.10
CA ALA A 314 -5.21 -18.65 -10.48
C ALA A 314 -5.83 -18.86 -9.09
N ALA A 315 -5.91 -17.82 -8.26
CA ALA A 315 -6.54 -17.89 -6.95
C ALA A 315 -8.06 -18.17 -7.03
N ALA A 316 -8.74 -17.58 -8.02
CA ALA A 316 -10.16 -17.85 -8.29
C ALA A 316 -10.38 -19.31 -8.70
N ALA A 317 -9.53 -19.85 -9.58
CA ALA A 317 -9.62 -21.26 -10.00
C ALA A 317 -9.39 -22.25 -8.84
N GLU A 318 -8.47 -21.96 -7.92
CA GLU A 318 -8.25 -22.76 -6.70
C GLU A 318 -9.47 -22.71 -5.76
N LEU A 319 -10.10 -21.54 -5.62
CA LEU A 319 -11.33 -21.36 -4.84
C LEU A 319 -12.51 -22.14 -5.44
N ASP A 320 -12.69 -22.11 -6.76
CA ASP A 320 -13.73 -22.88 -7.45
C ASP A 320 -13.49 -24.39 -7.34
N ALA A 321 -12.24 -24.84 -7.41
CA ALA A 321 -11.87 -26.24 -7.19
C ALA A 321 -12.15 -26.68 -5.73
N ALA A 322 -11.86 -25.82 -4.75
CA ALA A 322 -12.17 -26.08 -3.34
C ALA A 322 -13.68 -26.07 -3.07
N ALA A 323 -14.43 -25.17 -3.71
CA ALA A 323 -15.88 -25.09 -3.60
C ALA A 323 -16.56 -26.34 -4.18
N SER A 324 -16.12 -26.81 -5.36
CA SER A 324 -16.64 -28.03 -5.99
C SER A 324 -16.32 -29.29 -5.18
N THR A 325 -15.12 -29.41 -4.61
CA THR A 325 -14.80 -30.53 -3.68
C THR A 325 -15.64 -30.49 -2.41
N SER A 326 -15.86 -29.30 -1.84
CA SER A 326 -16.75 -29.12 -0.69
C SER A 326 -18.19 -29.51 -1.01
N GLN A 327 -18.69 -29.14 -2.19
CA GLN A 327 -20.03 -29.48 -2.64
C GLN A 327 -20.21 -30.98 -2.85
N ASN A 328 -19.26 -31.64 -3.51
CA ASN A 328 -19.28 -33.10 -3.69
C ASN A 328 -19.26 -33.84 -2.33
N ALA A 329 -18.50 -33.35 -1.35
CA ALA A 329 -18.47 -33.92 -0.02
C ALA A 329 -19.83 -33.75 0.71
N ARG A 330 -20.50 -32.61 0.52
CA ARG A 330 -21.86 -32.39 1.05
C ARG A 330 -22.89 -33.31 0.38
N GLU A 331 -22.84 -33.47 -0.93
CA GLU A 331 -23.74 -34.37 -1.66
C GLU A 331 -23.56 -35.81 -1.20
N SER A 332 -22.32 -36.30 -1.10
CA SER A 332 -22.05 -37.66 -0.59
C SER A 332 -22.46 -37.83 0.88
N ALA A 333 -22.33 -36.79 1.71
CA ALA A 333 -22.81 -36.82 3.09
C ALA A 333 -24.35 -36.86 3.16
N CYS A 334 -25.05 -36.11 2.30
CA CYS A 334 -26.51 -36.17 2.16
C CYS A 334 -26.98 -37.55 1.71
N GLU A 335 -26.34 -38.15 0.70
CA GLU A 335 -26.65 -39.51 0.27
C GLU A 335 -26.50 -40.52 1.41
N ARG A 336 -25.41 -40.44 2.18
CA ARG A 336 -25.21 -41.30 3.36
C ARG A 336 -26.27 -41.07 4.43
N LEU A 337 -26.64 -39.82 4.70
CA LEU A 337 -27.71 -39.49 5.64
C LEU A 337 -29.04 -40.10 5.20
N THR A 338 -29.42 -39.95 3.93
CA THR A 338 -30.67 -40.54 3.41
C THR A 338 -30.65 -42.07 3.49
N SER A 339 -29.51 -42.71 3.22
CA SER A 339 -29.35 -44.15 3.40
C SER A 339 -29.52 -44.58 4.86
N LEU A 340 -28.95 -43.84 5.80
CA LEU A 340 -29.08 -44.12 7.23
C LEU A 340 -30.52 -43.89 7.72
N GLU A 341 -31.20 -42.85 7.24
CA GLU A 341 -32.61 -42.60 7.54
C GLU A 341 -33.51 -43.74 7.02
N GLN A 342 -33.21 -44.26 5.83
CA GLN A 342 -33.94 -45.41 5.28
C GLN A 342 -33.71 -46.68 6.10
N GLN A 343 -32.46 -46.97 6.49
CA GLN A 343 -32.14 -48.09 7.38
C GLN A 343 -32.83 -47.97 8.74
N LEU A 344 -32.88 -46.75 9.30
CA LEU A 344 -33.58 -46.48 10.55
C LEU A 344 -35.07 -46.79 10.41
N ARG A 345 -35.74 -46.30 9.35
CA ARG A 345 -37.15 -46.63 9.08
C ARG A 345 -37.39 -48.13 8.96
N GLU A 346 -36.58 -48.83 8.18
CA GLU A 346 -36.70 -50.30 8.05
C GLU A 346 -36.52 -51.00 9.40
N SER A 347 -35.63 -50.52 10.26
CA SER A 347 -35.43 -51.07 11.61
C SER A 347 -36.62 -50.78 12.53
N GLU A 348 -37.21 -49.59 12.44
CA GLU A 348 -38.40 -49.20 13.19
C GLU A 348 -39.61 -50.04 12.77
N GLU A 349 -39.79 -50.28 11.48
CA GLU A 349 -40.81 -51.18 10.93
C GLU A 349 -40.61 -52.61 11.44
N ARG A 350 -39.40 -53.16 11.37
CA ARG A 350 -39.08 -54.50 11.92
C ARG A 350 -39.33 -54.58 13.42
N ALA A 351 -39.01 -53.53 14.17
CA ALA A 351 -39.27 -53.46 15.60
C ALA A 351 -40.78 -53.44 15.90
N ALA A 352 -41.58 -52.70 15.10
CA ALA A 352 -43.04 -52.69 15.21
C ALA A 352 -43.66 -54.06 14.87
N GLU A 353 -43.16 -54.74 13.84
CA GLU A 353 -43.60 -56.11 13.50
C GLU A 353 -43.32 -57.08 14.65
N LEU A 354 -42.09 -57.08 15.19
CA LEU A 354 -41.70 -57.91 16.34
C LEU A 354 -42.55 -57.60 17.58
N ALA A 355 -42.85 -56.33 17.84
CA ALA A 355 -43.73 -55.94 18.93
C ALA A 355 -45.14 -56.53 18.74
N SER A 356 -45.71 -56.46 17.54
CA SER A 356 -47.03 -57.06 17.26
C SER A 356 -47.02 -58.59 17.39
N GLN A 357 -45.93 -59.26 17.00
CA GLN A 357 -45.76 -60.70 17.15
C GLN A 357 -45.66 -61.09 18.63
N LEU A 358 -44.98 -60.29 19.45
CA LEU A 358 -44.91 -60.48 20.89
C LEU A 358 -46.28 -60.27 21.56
N GLU A 359 -47.06 -59.28 21.14
CA GLU A 359 -48.44 -59.11 21.63
C GLU A 359 -49.34 -60.28 21.23
N ALA A 360 -49.26 -60.75 19.98
CA ALA A 360 -50.02 -61.91 19.51
C ALA A 360 -49.64 -63.20 20.25
N THR A 361 -48.36 -63.42 20.52
CA THR A 361 -47.90 -64.59 21.29
C THR A 361 -48.25 -64.47 22.77
N ALA A 362 -48.22 -63.27 23.36
CA ALA A 362 -48.71 -63.03 24.71
C ALA A 362 -50.22 -63.29 24.81
N ALA A 363 -51.01 -62.83 23.83
CA ALA A 363 -52.44 -63.09 23.73
C ALA A 363 -52.72 -64.60 23.58
N ALA A 364 -52.02 -65.29 22.69
CA ALA A 364 -52.14 -66.74 22.52
C ALA A 364 -51.77 -67.52 23.79
N LYS A 365 -50.73 -67.09 24.50
CA LYS A 365 -50.32 -67.67 25.79
C LYS A 365 -51.39 -67.46 26.86
N SER A 366 -51.98 -66.27 26.95
CA SER A 366 -53.08 -65.98 27.88
C SER A 366 -54.34 -66.80 27.58
N SER A 367 -54.68 -66.99 26.29
CA SER A 367 -55.79 -67.87 25.88
C SER A 367 -55.52 -69.32 26.26
N ALA A 368 -54.29 -69.82 26.05
CA ALA A 368 -53.92 -71.18 26.42
C ALA A 368 -53.89 -71.39 27.94
N GLU A 369 -53.53 -70.37 28.71
CA GLU A 369 -53.62 -70.37 30.18
C GLU A 369 -55.09 -70.37 30.65
N GLN A 370 -55.96 -69.61 29.98
CA GLN A 370 -57.39 -69.59 30.27
C GLN A 370 -58.11 -70.89 29.89
N ASP A 371 -57.73 -71.54 28.78
CA ASP A 371 -58.20 -72.88 28.41
C ASP A 371 -57.70 -73.95 29.39
N ARG A 372 -56.50 -73.78 29.96
CA ARG A 372 -55.98 -74.66 31.03
C ARG A 372 -56.71 -74.48 32.36
N GLU A 373 -57.16 -73.27 32.69
CA GLU A 373 -57.99 -73.04 33.88
C GLU A 373 -59.41 -73.59 33.68
N ASN A 374 -59.99 -73.45 32.49
CA ASN A 374 -61.31 -74.02 32.16
C ASN A 374 -61.35 -75.55 32.10
N THR A 375 -60.20 -76.21 31.88
CA THR A 375 -60.08 -77.67 31.91
C THR A 375 -59.75 -78.24 33.29
N ARG A 376 -59.50 -77.37 34.28
CA ARG A 376 -59.26 -77.75 35.69
C ARG A 376 -60.44 -77.49 36.63
N ALA A 377 -61.49 -76.80 36.17
CA ALA A 377 -62.78 -76.65 36.84
C ALA A 377 -63.78 -77.69 36.33
#